data_AF-A0A3D0V8J6-F1
#
_entry.id   AF-A0A3D0V8J6-F1
#
_cell.length_a   1.000
_cell.length_b   1.000
_cell.length_c   1.000
_cell.angle_alpha   90.00
_cell.angle_beta   90.00
_cell.angle_gamma   90.00
#
_symmetry.space_group_name_H-M   'P 1'
#
loop_
_entity.id
_entity.type
_entity.pdbx_description
1 polymer ?
#
loop_
_entity_poly.entity_id
_entity_poly.type
_entity_poly.pdbx_seq_one_letter_code
_entity_poly.pdbx_strand_id
1 'polypeptide(L)'
;MNTSWGKDTLIKRTRKEFAKKGKFCQRPSSFFLTFLSIYLMIYGTIKLFFFDLIMTKTKVLVLTSVIAQSKVFIFTSLLAISVVVPSFLHSQYITGPLVNAILLIAVVLLGPFEAVMIGIIPSTVALSSGLLPLPLAPMVPFIMISNAIFVALFYYIGVKRFAIGVIIGGLVKFAFLSSTVTLLMKSLLSEGLVAKLAIMMGYPQFITALLGGLIAFFFLRGIKKI
;
A
#
# COMPACT_ATOMS: atom_id res chain seq x y z
N MET A 1 0.20 -95.07 -37.30
CA MET A 1 0.94 -93.80 -37.45
C MET A 1 1.05 -93.13 -36.09
N ASN A 2 2.22 -92.58 -35.80
CA ASN A 2 2.86 -92.45 -34.49
C ASN A 2 2.80 -91.00 -33.98
N THR A 3 2.12 -90.68 -32.86
CA THR A 3 2.19 -89.31 -32.26
C THR A 3 1.96 -89.25 -30.73
N SER A 4 2.44 -90.22 -29.95
CA SER A 4 2.37 -90.17 -28.46
C SER A 4 3.69 -89.73 -27.80
N TRP A 5 4.83 -89.90 -28.48
CA TRP A 5 6.17 -89.78 -27.88
C TRP A 5 6.77 -88.37 -27.79
N GLY A 6 6.06 -87.32 -28.23
CA GLY A 6 6.61 -85.94 -28.32
C GLY A 6 6.17 -84.93 -27.25
N LYS A 7 5.03 -85.15 -26.57
CA LYS A 7 4.47 -84.16 -25.62
C LYS A 7 5.12 -84.23 -24.23
N ASP A 8 5.44 -85.43 -23.76
CA ASP A 8 6.00 -85.64 -22.43
C ASP A 8 7.44 -85.12 -22.28
N THR A 9 8.20 -85.11 -23.38
CA THR A 9 9.57 -84.59 -23.41
C THR A 9 9.60 -83.05 -23.39
N LEU A 10 8.66 -82.38 -24.07
CA LEU A 10 8.51 -80.92 -24.04
C LEU A 10 8.05 -80.41 -22.67
N ILE A 11 7.13 -81.12 -22.01
CA ILE A 11 6.66 -80.79 -20.65
C ILE A 11 7.79 -80.97 -19.63
N LYS A 12 8.63 -82.01 -19.77
CA LYS A 12 9.80 -82.20 -18.90
C LYS A 12 10.88 -81.13 -19.13
N ARG A 13 11.08 -80.67 -20.37
CA ARG A 13 12.04 -79.59 -20.71
C ARG A 13 11.59 -78.24 -20.15
N THR A 14 10.31 -77.89 -20.31
CA THR A 14 9.73 -76.65 -19.75
C THR A 14 9.77 -76.64 -18.23
N ARG A 15 9.44 -77.76 -17.55
CA ARG A 15 9.58 -77.84 -16.08
C ARG A 15 11.00 -77.61 -15.59
N LYS A 16 12.03 -78.10 -16.30
CA LYS A 16 13.44 -77.87 -15.93
C LYS A 16 13.86 -76.41 -16.11
N GLU A 17 13.39 -75.73 -17.17
CA GLU A 17 13.61 -74.30 -17.39
C GLU A 17 12.94 -73.44 -16.30
N PHE A 18 11.68 -73.73 -15.94
CA PHE A 18 10.98 -73.04 -14.85
C PHE A 18 11.62 -73.30 -13.48
N ALA A 19 12.11 -74.51 -13.20
CA ALA A 19 12.83 -74.81 -11.97
C ALA A 19 14.20 -74.11 -11.87
N LYS A 20 14.84 -73.81 -13.02
CA LYS A 20 16.06 -73.00 -13.08
C LYS A 20 15.78 -71.51 -12.83
N LYS A 21 14.67 -70.98 -13.37
CA LYS A 21 14.25 -69.58 -13.16
C LYS A 21 13.68 -69.31 -11.77
N GLY A 22 13.04 -70.29 -11.11
CA GLY A 22 12.48 -70.16 -9.77
C GLY A 22 13.49 -69.97 -8.63
N LYS A 23 14.80 -70.18 -8.88
CA LYS A 23 15.86 -69.94 -7.90
C LYS A 23 16.37 -68.49 -7.85
N PHE A 24 15.84 -67.60 -8.70
CA PHE A 24 16.24 -66.20 -8.79
C PHE A 24 15.24 -65.20 -8.15
N CYS A 25 14.27 -65.67 -7.37
CA CYS A 25 13.43 -64.81 -6.52
C CYS A 25 13.96 -64.81 -5.07
N GLN A 26 15.09 -64.14 -4.83
CA GLN A 26 15.48 -63.77 -3.47
C GLN A 26 14.48 -62.72 -2.95
N ARG A 27 13.72 -63.06 -1.91
CA ARG A 27 12.96 -62.06 -1.15
C ARG A 27 13.96 -61.04 -0.58
N PRO A 28 13.71 -59.73 -0.73
CA PRO A 28 14.60 -58.72 -0.17
C PRO A 28 14.74 -58.93 1.34
N SER A 29 15.96 -58.80 1.86
CA SER A 29 16.22 -58.95 3.29
C SER A 29 15.42 -57.92 4.09
N SER A 30 14.92 -58.28 5.27
CA SER A 30 14.17 -57.38 6.17
C SER A 30 14.93 -56.07 6.45
N PHE A 31 16.26 -56.14 6.43
CA PHE A 31 17.19 -55.02 6.54
C PHE A 31 17.09 -54.01 5.38
N PHE A 32 16.83 -54.49 4.15
CA PHE A 32 16.66 -53.62 2.98
C PHE A 32 15.33 -52.87 3.01
N LEU A 33 14.27 -53.51 3.51
CA LEU A 33 12.95 -52.90 3.64
C LEU A 33 12.91 -51.84 4.76
N THR A 34 13.59 -52.07 5.88
CA THR A 34 13.70 -51.05 6.94
C THR A 34 14.52 -49.85 6.48
N PHE A 35 15.65 -50.07 5.80
CA PHE A 35 16.45 -48.99 5.20
C PHE A 35 15.66 -48.16 4.19
N LEU A 36 14.89 -48.80 3.31
CA LEU A 36 14.05 -48.12 2.33
C LEU A 36 12.94 -47.28 2.99
N SER A 37 12.32 -47.78 4.07
CA SER A 37 11.29 -47.05 4.81
C SER A 37 11.85 -45.80 5.50
N ILE A 38 13.04 -45.91 6.11
CA ILE A 38 13.72 -44.80 6.78
C ILE A 38 14.14 -43.75 5.75
N TYR A 39 14.67 -44.19 4.60
CA TYR A 39 15.03 -43.30 3.49
C TYR A 39 13.82 -42.51 2.96
N LEU A 40 12.69 -43.19 2.73
CA LEU A 40 11.46 -42.54 2.26
C LEU A 40 10.89 -41.57 3.31
N MET A 41 10.95 -41.92 4.59
CA MET A 41 10.46 -41.07 5.69
C MET A 41 11.33 -39.81 5.87
N ILE A 42 12.65 -39.96 5.80
CA ILE A 42 13.59 -38.83 5.85
C ILE A 42 13.41 -37.93 4.63
N TYR A 43 13.35 -38.51 3.42
CA TYR A 43 13.15 -37.74 2.19
C TYR A 43 11.79 -37.00 2.18
N GLY A 44 10.72 -37.65 2.67
CA GLY A 44 9.39 -37.05 2.82
C GLY A 44 9.39 -35.86 3.78
N THR A 45 10.00 -36.01 4.95
CA THR A 45 10.07 -34.94 5.96
C THR A 45 10.89 -33.75 5.46
N ILE A 46 12.04 -34.00 4.82
CA ILE A 46 12.88 -32.94 4.24
C ILE A 46 12.13 -32.21 3.11
N LYS A 47 11.42 -32.95 2.24
CA LYS A 47 10.64 -32.38 1.14
C LYS A 47 9.48 -31.53 1.63
N LEU A 48 8.78 -31.96 2.69
CA LEU A 48 7.70 -31.20 3.34
C LEU A 48 8.24 -29.89 3.95
N PHE A 49 9.34 -29.96 4.70
CA PHE A 49 9.96 -28.78 5.30
C PHE A 49 10.41 -27.75 4.25
N PHE A 50 11.03 -28.21 3.16
CA PHE A 50 11.47 -27.33 2.07
C PHE A 50 10.28 -26.76 1.27
N PHE A 51 9.21 -27.54 1.08
CA PHE A 51 7.98 -27.09 0.43
C PHE A 51 7.27 -26.02 1.25
N ASP A 52 7.15 -26.19 2.55
CA ASP A 52 6.58 -25.19 3.45
C ASP A 52 7.38 -23.89 3.36
N LEU A 53 8.71 -23.95 3.42
CA LEU A 53 9.59 -22.77 3.31
C LEU A 53 9.44 -22.02 1.98
N ILE A 54 9.27 -22.75 0.86
CA ILE A 54 9.00 -22.16 -0.47
C ILE A 54 7.60 -21.53 -0.50
N MET A 55 6.60 -22.20 0.08
CA MET A 55 5.22 -21.72 0.14
C MET A 55 5.08 -20.48 1.03
N THR A 56 5.83 -20.36 2.14
CA THR A 56 5.82 -19.14 2.96
C THR A 56 6.42 -17.96 2.18
N LYS A 57 7.56 -18.15 1.52
CA LYS A 57 8.20 -17.08 0.75
C LYS A 57 7.33 -16.59 -0.40
N THR A 58 6.72 -17.51 -1.15
CA THR A 58 5.80 -17.16 -2.25
C THR A 58 4.53 -16.46 -1.75
N LYS A 59 3.93 -16.90 -0.65
CA LYS A 59 2.79 -16.19 -0.03
C LYS A 59 3.15 -14.77 0.40
N VAL A 60 4.32 -14.58 1.01
CA VAL A 60 4.79 -13.25 1.42
C VAL A 60 5.02 -12.35 0.21
N LEU A 61 5.63 -12.87 -0.87
CA LEU A 61 5.88 -12.12 -2.11
C LEU A 61 4.60 -11.74 -2.87
N VAL A 62 3.63 -12.65 -2.91
CA VAL A 62 2.31 -12.39 -3.52
C VAL A 62 1.51 -11.41 -2.66
N LEU A 63 1.56 -11.52 -1.33
CA LEU A 63 0.86 -10.59 -0.44
C LEU A 63 1.45 -9.17 -0.52
N THR A 64 2.78 -9.02 -0.56
CA THR A 64 3.42 -7.70 -0.68
C THR A 64 3.10 -7.04 -2.00
N SER A 65 3.06 -7.78 -3.11
CA SER A 65 2.68 -7.27 -4.43
C SER A 65 1.20 -6.87 -4.51
N VAL A 66 0.28 -7.64 -3.93
CA VAL A 66 -1.15 -7.28 -3.87
C VAL A 66 -1.39 -6.05 -2.99
N ILE A 67 -0.73 -5.96 -1.83
CA ILE A 67 -0.81 -4.77 -0.96
C ILE A 67 -0.24 -3.55 -1.69
N ALA A 68 0.90 -3.69 -2.39
CA ALA A 68 1.48 -2.61 -3.18
C ALA A 68 0.51 -2.12 -4.27
N GLN A 69 -0.13 -3.03 -5.02
CA GLN A 69 -1.14 -2.65 -6.03
C GLN A 69 -2.32 -1.90 -5.42
N SER A 70 -2.82 -2.34 -4.25
CA SER A 70 -3.93 -1.66 -3.58
C SER A 70 -3.57 -0.24 -3.11
N LYS A 71 -2.35 -0.05 -2.59
CA LYS A 71 -1.85 1.28 -2.18
C LYS A 71 -1.68 2.20 -3.38
N VAL A 72 -1.12 1.69 -4.48
CA VAL A 72 -0.95 2.46 -5.73
C VAL A 72 -2.30 2.93 -6.26
N PHE A 73 -3.32 2.05 -6.27
CA PHE A 73 -4.65 2.42 -6.72
C PHE A 73 -5.29 3.53 -5.87
N ILE A 74 -5.21 3.40 -4.54
CA ILE A 74 -5.73 4.43 -3.61
C ILE A 74 -4.95 5.74 -3.77
N PHE A 75 -3.62 5.68 -3.89
CA PHE A 75 -2.78 6.85 -4.11
C PHE A 75 -3.17 7.60 -5.38
N THR A 76 -3.24 6.91 -6.52
CA THR A 76 -3.61 7.51 -7.80
C THR A 76 -5.03 8.08 -7.77
N SER A 77 -5.97 7.40 -7.12
CA SER A 77 -7.36 7.88 -6.98
C SER A 77 -7.42 9.17 -6.17
N LEU A 78 -6.77 9.21 -5.00
CA LEU A 78 -6.74 10.40 -4.15
C LEU A 78 -6.00 11.56 -4.83
N LEU A 79 -4.91 11.27 -5.55
CA LEU A 79 -4.16 12.26 -6.31
C LEU A 79 -5.00 12.81 -7.48
N ALA A 80 -5.76 11.97 -8.18
CA ALA A 80 -6.64 12.43 -9.25
C ALA A 80 -7.72 13.39 -8.70
N ILE A 81 -8.35 13.04 -7.58
CA ILE A 81 -9.33 13.92 -6.94
C ILE A 81 -8.67 15.22 -6.47
N SER A 82 -7.45 15.16 -5.92
CA SER A 82 -6.73 16.33 -5.43
C SER A 82 -6.32 17.31 -6.55
N VAL A 83 -6.20 16.84 -7.79
CA VAL A 83 -6.00 17.66 -8.99
C VAL A 83 -7.31 18.22 -9.53
N VAL A 84 -8.36 17.39 -9.60
CA VAL A 84 -9.67 17.80 -10.15
C VAL A 84 -10.33 18.86 -9.29
N VAL A 85 -10.30 18.71 -7.96
CA VAL A 85 -11.01 19.61 -7.04
C VAL A 85 -10.60 21.09 -7.23
N PRO A 86 -9.31 21.47 -7.20
CA PRO A 86 -8.90 22.85 -7.44
C PRO A 86 -9.14 23.33 -8.88
N SER A 87 -9.17 22.42 -9.86
CA SER A 87 -9.32 22.76 -11.28
C SER A 87 -10.74 23.21 -11.65
N PHE A 88 -11.76 22.69 -10.97
CA PHE A 88 -13.16 22.97 -11.30
C PHE A 88 -13.86 23.87 -10.27
N LEU A 89 -13.44 23.80 -9.01
CA LEU A 89 -14.08 24.56 -7.93
C LEU A 89 -13.26 25.82 -7.64
N HIS A 90 -13.75 26.97 -8.11
CA HIS A 90 -13.07 28.26 -7.95
C HIS A 90 -13.32 28.94 -6.59
N SER A 91 -13.75 28.17 -5.58
CA SER A 91 -14.03 28.67 -4.23
C SER A 91 -13.13 28.00 -3.20
N GLN A 92 -12.25 28.78 -2.57
CA GLN A 92 -11.34 28.31 -1.52
C GLN A 92 -12.07 27.72 -0.31
N TYR A 93 -13.29 28.19 -0.03
CA TYR A 93 -14.12 27.67 1.06
C TYR A 93 -14.61 26.24 0.82
N ILE A 94 -14.61 25.77 -0.43
CA ILE A 94 -15.02 24.41 -0.81
C ILE A 94 -13.79 23.55 -1.14
N THR A 95 -12.83 24.09 -1.89
CA THR A 95 -11.62 23.33 -2.26
C THR A 95 -10.72 23.09 -1.06
N GLY A 96 -10.55 24.07 -0.18
CA GLY A 96 -9.71 23.95 1.02
C GLY A 96 -10.09 22.76 1.90
N PRO A 97 -11.36 22.63 2.32
CA PRO A 97 -11.81 21.47 3.10
C PRO A 97 -11.60 20.14 2.39
N LEU A 98 -11.91 20.05 1.10
CA LEU A 98 -11.76 18.82 0.33
C LEU A 98 -10.30 18.39 0.21
N VAL A 99 -9.40 19.33 -0.12
CA VAL A 99 -7.95 19.05 -0.19
C VAL A 99 -7.44 18.61 1.18
N ASN A 100 -7.78 19.32 2.26
CA ASN A 100 -7.38 18.93 3.61
C ASN A 100 -7.93 17.55 4.00
N ALA A 101 -9.17 17.21 3.64
CA ALA A 101 -9.75 15.90 3.88
C ALA A 101 -8.96 14.80 3.17
N ILE A 102 -8.61 15.01 1.89
CA ILE A 102 -7.82 14.07 1.09
C ILE A 102 -6.46 13.81 1.76
N LEU A 103 -5.79 14.84 2.29
CA LEU A 103 -4.52 14.67 3.00
C LEU A 103 -4.66 13.79 4.24
N LEU A 104 -5.66 14.06 5.08
CA LEU A 104 -5.89 13.27 6.30
C LEU A 104 -6.27 11.82 5.97
N ILE A 105 -7.11 11.61 4.96
CA ILE A 105 -7.46 10.27 4.46
C ILE A 105 -6.21 9.56 3.94
N ALA A 106 -5.36 10.25 3.15
CA ALA A 106 -4.12 9.70 2.64
C ALA A 106 -3.17 9.27 3.76
N VAL A 107 -3.07 10.04 4.86
CA VAL A 107 -2.25 9.67 6.01
C VAL A 107 -2.71 8.34 6.62
N VAL A 108 -4.03 8.16 6.81
CA VAL A 108 -4.58 6.95 7.45
C VAL A 108 -4.51 5.74 6.52
N LEU A 109 -4.70 5.91 5.21
CA LEU A 109 -4.78 4.80 4.26
C LEU A 109 -3.43 4.40 3.66
N LEU A 110 -2.53 5.35 3.41
CA LEU A 110 -1.30 5.14 2.66
C LEU A 110 -0.06 5.28 3.54
N GLY A 111 -0.03 6.34 4.35
CA GLY A 111 1.11 6.74 5.16
C GLY A 111 1.43 8.23 5.00
N PRO A 112 2.35 8.76 5.84
CA PRO A 112 2.69 10.18 5.83
C PRO A 112 3.45 10.60 4.57
N PHE A 113 4.33 9.75 4.03
CA PHE A 113 5.14 10.10 2.87
C PHE A 113 4.28 10.29 1.62
N GLU A 114 3.38 9.35 1.36
CA GLU A 114 2.43 9.39 0.25
C GLU A 114 1.46 10.58 0.39
N ALA A 115 1.00 10.87 1.61
CA ALA A 115 0.16 12.02 1.88
C ALA A 115 0.87 13.35 1.62
N VAL A 116 2.16 13.47 1.94
CA VAL A 116 2.97 14.66 1.58
C VAL A 116 3.06 14.82 0.07
N MET A 117 3.31 13.74 -0.67
CA MET A 117 3.35 13.78 -2.14
C MET A 117 2.01 14.26 -2.72
N ILE A 118 0.89 13.75 -2.20
CA ILE A 118 -0.45 14.22 -2.56
C ILE A 118 -0.67 15.68 -2.16
N GLY A 119 -0.06 16.18 -1.09
CA GLY A 119 -0.22 17.56 -0.60
C GLY A 119 0.59 18.62 -1.33
N ILE A 120 1.56 18.21 -2.14
CA ILE A 120 2.36 19.10 -2.98
C ILE A 120 1.57 19.53 -4.23
N ILE A 121 0.91 18.57 -4.90
CA ILE A 121 0.29 18.76 -6.21
C ILE A 121 -0.90 19.75 -6.22
N PRO A 122 -1.85 19.73 -5.27
CA PRO A 122 -3.03 20.60 -5.30
C PRO A 122 -2.66 22.08 -5.27
N SER A 123 -1.57 22.44 -4.60
CA SER A 123 -1.10 23.82 -4.48
C SER A 123 -0.60 24.36 -5.82
N THR A 124 0.07 23.54 -6.63
CA THR A 124 0.52 23.95 -7.97
C THR A 124 -0.63 23.97 -8.96
N VAL A 125 -1.56 23.02 -8.86
CA VAL A 125 -2.79 22.98 -9.68
C VAL A 125 -3.69 24.16 -9.38
N ALA A 126 -3.82 24.56 -8.12
CA ALA A 126 -4.62 25.73 -7.73
C ALA A 126 -4.06 27.04 -8.32
N LEU A 127 -2.74 27.15 -8.52
CA LEU A 127 -2.14 28.28 -9.22
C LEU A 127 -2.42 28.21 -10.74
N SER A 128 -2.22 27.06 -11.37
CA SER A 128 -2.38 26.92 -12.83
C SER A 128 -3.84 26.96 -13.30
N SER A 129 -4.78 26.55 -12.45
CA SER A 129 -6.23 26.63 -12.71
C SER A 129 -6.83 28.02 -12.49
N GLY A 130 -6.06 28.96 -11.92
CA GLY A 130 -6.54 30.32 -11.63
C GLY A 130 -7.37 30.44 -10.35
N LEU A 131 -7.46 29.39 -9.52
CA LEU A 131 -8.04 29.47 -8.17
C LEU A 131 -7.23 30.42 -7.29
N LEU A 132 -5.89 30.37 -7.37
CA LEU A 132 -5.00 31.38 -6.79
C LEU A 132 -4.60 32.40 -7.87
N PRO A 133 -4.75 33.71 -7.61
CA PRO A 133 -4.21 34.74 -8.48
C PRO A 133 -2.71 34.52 -8.76
N LEU A 134 -2.30 34.65 -10.03
CA LEU A 134 -0.93 34.39 -10.47
C LEU A 134 0.15 35.18 -9.69
N PRO A 135 -0.08 36.45 -9.27
CA PRO A 135 0.85 37.18 -8.41
C PRO A 135 1.15 36.51 -7.05
N LEU A 136 0.35 35.52 -6.63
CA LEU A 136 0.54 34.75 -5.40
C LEU A 136 1.44 33.53 -5.58
N ALA A 137 2.02 33.32 -6.77
CA ALA A 137 2.94 32.21 -7.05
C ALA A 137 4.07 32.06 -6.00
N PRO A 138 4.69 33.13 -5.45
CA PRO A 138 5.72 32.99 -4.41
C PRO A 138 5.23 32.31 -3.12
N MET A 139 3.92 32.31 -2.87
CA MET A 139 3.33 31.71 -1.67
C MET A 139 3.17 30.17 -1.79
N VAL A 140 3.10 29.64 -3.00
CA VAL A 140 2.87 28.20 -3.28
C VAL A 140 3.83 27.27 -2.53
N PRO A 141 5.17 27.47 -2.53
CA PRO A 141 6.06 26.59 -1.77
C PRO A 141 5.74 26.59 -0.26
N PHE A 142 5.32 27.72 0.31
CA PHE A 142 4.94 27.80 1.73
C PHE A 142 3.60 27.10 2.00
N ILE A 143 2.67 27.13 1.05
CA ILE A 143 1.43 26.34 1.13
C ILE A 143 1.76 24.85 1.14
N MET A 144 2.65 24.39 0.26
CA MET A 144 3.12 23.00 0.21
C MET A 144 3.77 22.57 1.53
N ILE A 145 4.66 23.40 2.08
CA ILE A 145 5.29 23.15 3.38
C ILE A 145 4.24 23.08 4.50
N SER A 146 3.27 24.00 4.51
CA SER A 146 2.20 24.00 5.52
C SER A 146 1.33 22.74 5.47
N ASN A 147 1.07 22.20 4.26
CA ASN A 147 0.36 20.93 4.08
C ASN A 147 1.20 19.77 4.60
N ALA A 148 2.51 19.77 4.35
CA ALA A 148 3.42 18.75 4.88
C ALA A 148 3.48 18.79 6.41
N ILE A 149 3.52 19.98 7.02
CA ILE A 149 3.44 20.16 8.48
C ILE A 149 2.12 19.58 9.02
N PHE A 150 1.00 19.90 8.36
CA PHE A 150 -0.31 19.39 8.76
C PHE A 150 -0.36 17.85 8.73
N VAL A 151 0.12 17.26 7.64
CA VAL A 151 0.25 15.81 7.46
C VAL A 151 1.12 15.19 8.55
N ALA A 152 2.29 15.76 8.82
CA ALA A 152 3.22 15.26 9.83
C ALA A 152 2.59 15.28 11.23
N LEU A 153 2.02 16.41 11.65
CA LEU A 153 1.38 16.54 12.96
C LEU A 153 0.19 15.59 13.11
N PHE A 154 -0.63 15.47 12.07
CA PHE A 154 -1.73 14.53 12.10
C PHE A 154 -1.25 13.07 12.13
N TYR A 155 -0.15 12.72 11.46
CA TYR A 155 0.42 11.38 11.54
C TYR A 155 0.88 11.05 12.98
N TYR A 156 1.65 11.94 13.61
CA TYR A 156 2.20 11.66 14.95
C TYR A 156 1.15 11.71 16.07
N ILE A 157 0.16 12.60 15.96
CA ILE A 157 -0.85 12.84 17.01
C ILE A 157 -2.22 12.28 16.62
N GLY A 158 -2.68 12.62 15.42
CA GLY A 158 -4.03 12.37 14.91
C GLY A 158 -4.36 10.91 14.66
N VAL A 159 -3.39 10.08 14.26
CA VAL A 159 -3.61 8.63 14.09
C VAL A 159 -4.09 7.97 15.39
N LYS A 160 -3.64 8.46 16.55
CA LYS A 160 -4.10 7.98 17.87
C LYS A 160 -5.26 8.81 18.42
N ARG A 161 -5.25 10.11 18.19
CA ARG A 161 -6.25 11.07 18.72
C ARG A 161 -6.71 11.99 17.61
N PHE A 162 -7.62 11.49 16.77
CA PHE A 162 -8.05 12.12 15.53
C PHE A 162 -8.36 13.61 15.68
N ALA A 163 -9.28 13.96 16.58
CA ALA A 163 -9.71 15.35 16.79
C ALA A 163 -8.55 16.27 17.23
N ILE A 164 -7.69 15.80 18.13
CA ILE A 164 -6.55 16.59 18.62
C ILE A 164 -5.54 16.81 17.49
N GLY A 165 -5.25 15.79 16.69
CA GLY A 165 -4.35 15.92 15.55
C GLY A 165 -4.86 16.90 14.49
N VAL A 166 -6.16 16.88 14.20
CA VAL A 166 -6.79 17.85 13.28
C VAL A 166 -6.68 19.28 13.83
N ILE A 167 -7.02 19.49 15.11
CA ILE A 167 -7.00 20.82 15.73
C ILE A 167 -5.57 21.36 15.81
N ILE A 168 -4.63 20.60 16.39
CA ILE A 168 -3.23 21.03 16.54
C ILE A 168 -2.58 21.21 15.17
N GLY A 169 -2.76 20.25 14.27
CA GLY A 169 -2.22 20.33 12.92
C GLY A 169 -2.77 21.53 12.14
N GLY A 170 -4.06 21.77 12.22
CA GLY A 170 -4.72 22.92 11.59
C GLY A 170 -4.23 24.25 12.15
N LEU A 171 -4.08 24.35 13.48
CA LEU A 171 -3.56 25.54 14.15
C LEU A 171 -2.13 25.85 13.71
N VAL A 172 -1.24 24.86 13.70
CA VAL A 172 0.15 25.05 13.29
C VAL A 172 0.25 25.39 11.80
N LYS A 173 -0.54 24.74 10.94
CA LYS A 173 -0.63 25.07 9.50
C LYS A 173 -1.01 26.54 9.30
N PHE A 174 -2.08 26.98 9.97
CA PHE A 174 -2.54 28.37 9.91
C PHE A 174 -1.48 29.33 10.45
N ALA A 175 -0.90 29.05 11.62
CA ALA A 175 0.10 29.91 12.24
C ALA A 175 1.35 30.06 11.33
N PHE A 176 1.81 28.97 10.72
CA PHE A 176 2.93 28.99 9.78
C PHE A 176 2.63 29.87 8.55
N LEU A 177 1.46 29.69 7.93
CA LEU A 177 1.07 30.49 6.76
C LEU A 177 0.87 31.97 7.10
N SER A 178 0.20 32.26 8.22
CA SER A 178 -0.03 33.63 8.68
C SER A 178 1.29 34.34 8.96
N SER A 179 2.23 33.68 9.64
CA SER A 179 3.57 34.23 9.89
C SER A 179 4.37 34.43 8.60
N THR A 180 4.24 33.54 7.63
CA THR A 180 4.90 33.68 6.32
C THR A 180 4.39 34.94 5.60
N VAL A 181 3.08 35.18 5.61
CA VAL A 181 2.51 36.38 4.96
C VAL A 181 2.98 37.66 5.66
N THR A 182 2.96 37.68 7.00
CA THR A 182 3.28 38.91 7.76
C THR A 182 4.77 39.23 7.81
N LEU A 183 5.65 38.23 7.76
CA LEU A 183 7.10 38.42 7.90
C LEU A 183 7.83 38.45 6.55
N LEU A 184 7.46 37.56 5.61
CA LEU A 184 8.21 37.37 4.36
C LEU A 184 7.54 38.07 3.18
N MET A 185 6.23 37.90 3.03
CA MET A 185 5.54 38.38 1.81
C MET A 185 5.40 39.90 1.73
N LYS A 186 5.52 40.61 2.86
CA LYS A 186 5.57 42.09 2.89
C LYS A 186 6.70 42.67 2.04
N SER A 187 7.83 41.98 1.95
CA SER A 187 8.99 42.45 1.17
C SER A 187 8.93 42.05 -0.31
N LEU A 188 8.06 41.11 -0.67
CA LEU A 188 8.05 40.49 -2.00
C LEU A 188 6.86 40.92 -2.85
N LEU A 189 5.79 41.43 -2.24
CA LEU A 189 4.52 41.72 -2.89
C LEU A 189 4.04 43.14 -2.57
N SER A 190 3.17 43.69 -3.42
CA SER A 190 2.54 44.99 -3.19
C SER A 190 1.59 44.97 -1.99
N GLU A 191 1.45 46.10 -1.29
CA GLU A 191 0.67 46.16 -0.04
C GLU A 191 -0.77 45.66 -0.19
N GLY A 192 -1.45 46.02 -1.29
CA GLY A 192 -2.81 45.56 -1.56
C GLY A 192 -2.93 44.04 -1.71
N LEU A 193 -1.88 43.40 -2.24
CA LEU A 193 -1.85 41.95 -2.44
C LEU A 193 -1.53 41.21 -1.14
N VAL A 194 -0.67 41.78 -0.30
CA VAL A 194 -0.37 41.26 1.04
C VAL A 194 -1.60 41.29 1.94
N ALA A 195 -2.38 42.38 1.90
CA ALA A 195 -3.64 42.46 2.66
C ALA A 195 -4.63 41.36 2.24
N LYS A 196 -4.78 41.12 0.94
CA LYS A 196 -5.63 40.03 0.41
C LYS A 196 -5.11 38.66 0.84
N LEU A 197 -3.79 38.44 0.79
CA LEU A 197 -3.16 37.21 1.28
C LEU A 197 -3.39 36.96 2.76
N ALA A 198 -3.28 37.99 3.60
CA ALA A 198 -3.46 37.86 5.03
C ALA A 198 -4.88 37.37 5.38
N ILE A 199 -5.88 37.81 4.59
CA ILE A 199 -7.26 37.34 4.73
C ILE A 199 -7.39 35.89 4.23
N MET A 200 -6.88 35.58 3.03
CA MET A 200 -7.04 34.24 2.42
C MET A 200 -6.23 33.13 3.11
N MET A 201 -5.04 33.47 3.61
CA MET A 201 -4.10 32.54 4.25
C MET A 201 -4.15 32.59 5.78
N GLY A 202 -4.99 33.47 6.33
CA GLY A 202 -5.22 33.61 7.75
C GLY A 202 -6.25 32.61 8.28
N TYR A 203 -7.19 33.09 9.09
CA TYR A 203 -8.19 32.27 9.77
C TYR A 203 -8.99 31.30 8.86
N PRO A 204 -9.25 31.57 7.55
CA PRO A 204 -9.93 30.59 6.70
C PRO A 204 -9.14 29.29 6.54
N GLN A 205 -7.80 29.32 6.60
CA GLN A 205 -6.98 28.10 6.54
C GLN A 205 -7.24 27.17 7.72
N PHE A 206 -7.51 27.73 8.90
CA PHE A 206 -7.85 26.93 10.07
C PHE A 206 -9.25 26.34 9.95
N ILE A 207 -10.25 27.14 9.55
CA ILE A 207 -11.63 26.66 9.35
C ILE A 207 -11.67 25.54 8.32
N THR A 208 -10.99 25.72 7.19
CA THR A 208 -10.94 24.70 6.14
C THR A 208 -10.21 23.43 6.58
N ALA A 209 -9.22 23.51 7.47
CA ALA A 209 -8.59 22.34 8.06
C ALA A 209 -9.55 21.56 8.97
N LEU A 210 -10.34 22.25 9.78
CA LEU A 210 -11.35 21.63 10.64
C LEU A 210 -12.47 20.96 9.83
N LEU A 211 -13.00 21.65 8.81
CA LEU A 211 -14.01 21.09 7.91
C LEU A 211 -13.48 19.89 7.13
N GLY A 212 -12.24 19.97 6.65
CA GLY A 212 -11.59 18.83 6.01
C GLY A 212 -11.42 17.65 6.97
N GLY A 213 -11.07 17.92 8.23
CA GLY A 213 -11.04 16.92 9.29
C GLY A 213 -12.39 16.27 9.55
N LEU A 214 -13.47 17.05 9.54
CA LEU A 214 -14.83 16.53 9.69
C LEU A 214 -15.21 15.60 8.52
N ILE A 215 -14.93 16.01 7.28
CA ILE A 215 -15.17 15.18 6.09
C ILE A 215 -14.35 13.88 6.17
N ALA A 216 -13.06 13.99 6.50
CA ALA A 216 -12.18 12.83 6.66
C ALA A 216 -12.67 11.89 7.77
N PHE A 217 -13.16 12.43 8.88
CA PHE A 217 -13.70 11.64 9.99
C PHE A 217 -14.88 10.77 9.55
N PHE A 218 -15.87 11.37 8.88
CA PHE A 218 -17.04 10.62 8.41
C PHE A 218 -16.67 9.56 7.37
N PHE A 219 -15.77 9.90 6.43
CA PHE A 219 -15.31 8.95 5.43
C PHE A 219 -14.58 7.76 6.07
N LEU A 220 -13.58 8.02 6.92
CA LEU A 220 -12.76 6.99 7.56
C LEU A 220 -13.57 6.12 8.52
N ARG A 221 -14.56 6.70 9.22
CA ARG A 221 -15.51 5.96 10.05
C ARG A 221 -16.41 5.07 9.20
N GLY A 222 -16.87 5.55 8.04
CA GLY A 222 -17.68 4.77 7.09
C GLY A 222 -16.97 3.50 6.60
N ILE A 223 -15.65 3.58 6.40
CA ILE A 223 -14.81 2.43 6.00
C ILE A 223 -14.15 1.69 7.17
N LYS A 224 -14.55 2.00 8.43
CA LYS A 224 -14.06 1.37 9.67
C LYS A 224 -12.53 1.41 9.83
N LYS A 225 -11.90 2.52 9.46
CA LYS A 225 -10.45 2.75 9.62
C LYS A 225 -10.09 3.57 10.85
N ILE A 226 -11.08 4.17 11.50
CA ILE A 226 -11.01 4.86 12.79
C ILE A 226 -12.24 4.56 13.63
#